data_AF-A0A1X1X2V6-F1
#
_entry.id   AF-A0A1X1X2V6-F1
#
_cell.length_a   1.000
_cell.length_b   1.000
_cell.length_c   1.000
_cell.angle_alpha   90.00
_cell.angle_beta   90.00
_cell.angle_gamma   90.00
#
_symmetry.space_group_name_H-M   'P 1'
#
loop_
_entity.id
_entity.type
_entity.pdbx_description
1 polymer ?
#
loop_
_entity_poly.entity_id
_entity_poly.type
_entity_poly.pdbx_seq_one_letter_code
_entity_poly.pdbx_strand_id
1 'polypeptide(L)'
;MVRGVRHLTGAEVRDPELARLTGLPFDDDDILGCIDMILSAEPRADVCTDYDRRSPARLQTMVYAHPAVSSYYKNSAGELPTLFAWRIAEYWKWTHRPTLGDYTFDTPRAQEDS
;
A
#
# COMPACT_ATOMS: atom_id res chain seq x y z
N MET A 1 -37.46 -0.14 4.60
CA MET A 1 -37.03 1.06 3.86
C MET A 1 -35.57 1.32 4.21
N VAL A 2 -34.63 0.72 3.48
CA VAL A 2 -33.18 0.91 3.73
C VAL A 2 -32.77 2.18 2.98
N ARG A 3 -32.39 3.23 3.72
CA ARG A 3 -31.85 4.46 3.11
C ARG A 3 -30.55 4.11 2.39
N GLY A 4 -30.45 4.49 1.11
CA GLY A 4 -29.23 4.34 0.32
C GLY A 4 -28.07 5.10 0.97
N VAL A 5 -26.94 4.42 1.11
CA VAL A 5 -25.68 5.04 1.57
C VAL A 5 -25.26 6.01 0.48
N ARG A 6 -25.19 7.31 0.81
CA ARG A 6 -24.58 8.30 -0.08
C ARG A 6 -23.10 7.95 -0.26
N HIS A 7 -22.64 7.91 -1.50
CA HIS A 7 -21.20 7.87 -1.78
C HIS A 7 -20.60 9.21 -1.33
N LEU A 8 -19.63 9.12 -0.42
CA LEU A 8 -18.82 10.27 -0.01
C LEU A 8 -17.75 10.52 -1.07
N THR A 9 -17.52 11.80 -1.38
CA THR A 9 -16.43 12.27 -2.24
C THR A 9 -15.14 12.41 -1.44
N GLY A 10 -13.98 12.39 -2.10
CA GLY A 10 -12.68 12.51 -1.43
C GLY A 10 -12.50 13.79 -0.61
N ALA A 11 -13.18 14.88 -0.99
CA ALA A 11 -13.19 16.14 -0.24
C ALA A 11 -14.02 16.05 1.06
N GLU A 12 -15.14 15.32 1.03
CA GLU A 12 -16.00 15.11 2.22
C GLU A 12 -15.33 14.19 3.25
N VAL A 13 -14.50 13.24 2.80
CA VAL A 13 -13.70 12.38 3.71
C VAL A 13 -12.66 13.19 4.49
N ARG A 14 -12.20 14.31 3.93
CA ARG A 14 -11.21 15.22 4.53
C ARG A 14 -11.87 16.36 5.31
N ASP A 15 -13.18 16.29 5.55
CA ASP A 15 -13.92 17.30 6.31
C ASP A 15 -13.44 17.33 7.78
N PRO A 16 -13.05 18.49 8.33
CA PRO A 16 -12.53 18.62 9.69
C PRO A 16 -13.53 18.22 10.79
N GLU A 17 -14.84 18.36 10.57
CA GLU A 17 -15.87 17.88 11.50
C GLU A 17 -16.01 16.36 11.43
N LEU A 18 -15.91 15.76 10.25
CA LEU A 18 -15.93 14.30 10.11
C LEU A 18 -14.72 13.65 10.80
N ALA A 19 -13.53 14.23 10.67
CA ALA A 19 -12.32 13.80 11.37
C ALA A 19 -12.48 13.87 12.90
N ARG A 20 -13.09 14.95 13.41
CA ARG A 20 -13.41 15.11 14.84
C ARG A 20 -14.46 14.12 15.35
N LEU A 21 -15.50 13.83 14.56
CA LEU A 21 -16.61 12.97 14.95
C LEU A 21 -16.22 11.48 14.97
N THR A 22 -15.30 11.08 14.08
CA THR A 22 -14.84 9.70 13.95
C THR A 22 -13.68 9.36 14.89
N GLY A 23 -12.96 10.37 15.40
CA GLY A 23 -11.80 10.18 16.27
C GLY A 23 -10.62 9.49 15.57
N LEU A 24 -10.67 9.43 14.24
CA LEU A 24 -9.62 8.85 13.42
C LEU A 24 -8.57 9.94 13.12
N PRO A 25 -7.27 9.66 13.30
CA PRO A 25 -6.20 10.66 13.27
C PRO A 25 -5.79 10.97 11.82
N PHE A 26 -6.74 11.44 11.02
CA PHE A 26 -6.53 11.73 9.61
C PHE A 26 -5.91 13.13 9.45
N ASP A 27 -4.65 13.29 9.84
CA ASP A 27 -3.80 14.42 9.46
C ASP A 27 -3.34 14.26 7.98
N ASP A 28 -2.74 15.29 7.38
CA ASP A 28 -2.16 15.23 6.01
C ASP A 28 -1.10 14.11 5.83
N ASP A 29 -0.59 13.56 6.93
CA ASP A 29 0.32 12.42 7.02
C ASP A 29 -0.38 11.03 6.98
N ASP A 30 -1.71 10.96 6.89
CA ASP A 30 -2.46 9.69 6.93
C ASP A 30 -2.34 8.85 5.63
N ILE A 31 -2.84 7.60 5.64
CA ILE A 31 -3.00 6.72 4.49
C ILE A 31 -3.55 7.45 3.26
N LEU A 32 -4.50 8.38 3.42
CA LEU A 32 -5.03 9.14 2.28
C LEU A 32 -4.00 10.10 1.66
N GLY A 33 -3.17 10.76 2.48
CA GLY A 33 -2.03 11.55 2.00
C GLY A 33 -0.94 10.67 1.39
N CYS A 34 -0.72 9.48 1.97
CA CYS A 34 0.18 8.47 1.41
C CYS A 34 -0.32 7.96 0.05
N ILE A 35 -1.62 7.84 -0.16
CA ILE A 35 -2.22 7.46 -1.44
C ILE A 35 -1.97 8.56 -2.48
N ASP A 36 -2.19 9.84 -2.16
CA ASP A 36 -1.88 10.94 -3.09
C ASP A 36 -0.40 10.97 -3.48
N MET A 37 0.48 10.71 -2.51
CA MET A 37 1.92 10.55 -2.76
C MET A 37 2.21 9.38 -3.71
N ILE A 38 1.68 8.19 -3.42
CA ILE A 38 1.90 6.99 -4.27
C ILE A 38 1.32 7.16 -5.68
N LEU A 39 0.25 7.95 -5.84
CA LEU A 39 -0.31 8.27 -7.16
C LEU A 39 0.56 9.21 -8.00
N SER A 40 1.54 9.88 -7.39
CA SER A 40 2.45 10.83 -8.05
C SER A 40 3.92 10.40 -8.04
N ALA A 41 4.20 9.18 -7.55
CA ALA A 41 5.54 8.66 -7.36
C ALA A 41 5.65 7.18 -7.70
N GLU A 42 6.74 6.80 -8.36
CA GLU A 42 7.07 5.41 -8.63
C GLU A 42 8.17 4.92 -7.69
N PRO A 43 8.11 3.69 -7.15
CA PRO A 43 9.19 3.15 -6.34
C PRO A 43 10.44 2.96 -7.21
N ARG A 44 11.61 3.26 -6.63
CA ARG A 44 12.89 3.10 -7.32
C ARG A 44 13.15 1.63 -7.67
N ALA A 45 13.77 1.40 -8.82
CA ALA A 45 14.06 0.05 -9.31
C ALA A 45 14.92 -0.79 -8.35
N ASP A 46 15.86 -0.17 -7.64
CA ASP A 46 16.70 -0.85 -6.64
C ASP A 46 15.90 -1.27 -5.39
N VAL A 47 14.91 -0.47 -4.99
CA VAL A 47 13.98 -0.80 -3.89
C VAL A 47 13.10 -1.99 -4.28
N CYS A 48 12.55 -1.99 -5.49
CA CYS A 48 11.78 -3.12 -6.02
C CYS A 48 12.62 -4.40 -6.09
N THR A 49 13.85 -4.31 -6.61
CA THR A 49 14.78 -5.44 -6.71
C THR A 49 15.11 -6.02 -5.33
N ASP A 50 15.35 -5.17 -4.33
CA ASP A 50 15.61 -5.63 -2.96
C ASP A 50 14.37 -6.26 -2.31
N TYR A 51 13.17 -5.74 -2.58
CA TYR A 51 11.91 -6.36 -2.18
C TYR A 51 11.75 -7.76 -2.79
N ASP A 52 11.95 -7.90 -4.10
CA ASP A 52 11.84 -9.16 -4.85
C ASP A 52 12.88 -10.20 -4.40
N ARG A 53 14.01 -9.76 -3.86
CA ARG A 53 15.01 -10.65 -3.24
C ARG A 53 14.58 -11.11 -1.85
N ARG A 54 14.09 -10.20 -1.00
CA ARG A 54 13.79 -10.47 0.42
C ARG A 54 12.47 -11.23 0.61
N SER A 55 11.44 -10.89 -0.15
CA SER A 55 10.10 -11.42 0.05
C SER A 55 10.02 -12.94 -0.16
N PRO A 56 10.45 -13.49 -1.32
CA PRO A 56 10.43 -14.94 -1.54
C PRO A 56 11.31 -15.70 -0.54
N ALA A 57 12.51 -15.21 -0.24
CA ALA A 57 13.42 -15.84 0.71
C ALA A 57 12.78 -16.01 2.10
N ARG A 58 11.99 -15.04 2.54
CA ARG A 58 11.25 -15.09 3.80
C ARG A 58 10.03 -15.99 3.72
N LEU A 59 9.29 -15.96 2.61
CA LEU A 59 8.10 -16.80 2.42
C LEU A 59 8.45 -18.29 2.42
N GLN A 60 9.62 -18.66 1.91
CA GLN A 60 10.12 -20.03 1.92
C GLN A 60 10.34 -20.59 3.35
N THR A 61 10.38 -19.75 4.38
CA THR A 61 10.48 -20.21 5.78
C THR A 61 9.12 -20.38 6.45
N MET A 62 8.00 -20.18 5.75
CA MET A 62 6.65 -20.22 6.30
C MET A 62 5.94 -21.54 5.99
N VAL A 63 4.93 -21.88 6.80
CA VAL A 63 4.13 -23.10 6.62
C VAL A 63 3.51 -23.21 5.22
N TYR A 64 3.17 -22.07 4.61
CA TYR A 64 2.61 -22.03 3.27
C TYR A 64 3.56 -22.58 2.21
N ALA A 65 4.89 -22.49 2.40
CA ALA A 65 5.88 -23.02 1.47
C ALA A 65 6.08 -24.53 1.61
N HIS A 66 5.64 -25.14 2.72
CA HIS A 66 5.89 -26.55 2.99
C HIS A 66 5.35 -27.47 1.88
N PRO A 67 6.11 -28.46 1.36
CA PRO A 67 5.70 -29.28 0.21
C PRO A 67 4.37 -30.02 0.39
N ALA A 68 4.05 -30.44 1.62
CA ALA A 68 2.80 -31.13 1.94
C ALA A 68 1.59 -30.19 2.09
N VAL A 69 1.77 -28.87 2.05
CA VAL A 69 0.70 -27.89 2.21
C VAL A 69 0.22 -27.42 0.84
N SER A 70 -1.04 -27.66 0.53
CA SER A 70 -1.74 -27.00 -0.58
C SER A 70 -2.33 -25.69 -0.08
N SER A 71 -2.12 -24.60 -0.82
CA SER A 71 -2.59 -23.26 -0.45
C SER A 71 -2.95 -22.47 -1.69
N TYR A 72 -3.99 -21.63 -1.58
CA TYR A 72 -4.37 -20.65 -2.61
C TYR A 72 -3.20 -19.75 -3.05
N TYR A 73 -2.25 -19.47 -2.15
CA TYR A 73 -1.10 -18.61 -2.44
C TYR A 73 0.02 -19.29 -3.23
N LYS A 74 0.00 -20.62 -3.34
CA LYS A 74 1.11 -21.41 -3.90
C LYS A 74 0.89 -21.66 -5.38
N ASN A 75 1.84 -21.23 -6.21
CA ASN A 75 1.83 -21.52 -7.65
C ASN A 75 2.33 -22.95 -7.94
N SER A 76 2.28 -23.36 -9.21
CA SER A 76 2.76 -24.68 -9.65
C SER A 76 4.27 -24.90 -9.45
N ALA A 77 5.06 -23.84 -9.31
CA ALA A 77 6.48 -23.88 -9.01
C ALA A 77 6.78 -23.95 -7.50
N GLY A 78 5.76 -23.91 -6.64
CA GLY A 78 5.90 -23.93 -5.19
C GLY A 78 6.23 -22.57 -4.56
N GLU A 79 6.18 -21.49 -5.35
CA GLU A 79 6.43 -20.13 -4.90
C GLU A 79 5.14 -19.47 -4.40
N LEU A 80 5.29 -18.37 -3.67
CA LEU A 80 4.20 -17.66 -3.00
C LEU A 80 4.10 -16.19 -3.48
N PRO A 81 3.93 -15.91 -4.78
CA PRO A 81 4.11 -14.58 -5.36
C PRO A 81 3.12 -13.53 -4.85
N THR A 82 1.95 -13.95 -4.36
CA THR A 82 0.88 -13.06 -3.91
C THR A 82 0.82 -12.89 -2.40
N LEU A 83 1.56 -13.71 -1.64
CA LEU A 83 1.55 -13.66 -0.18
C LEU A 83 2.54 -12.60 0.31
N PHE A 84 2.06 -11.70 1.16
CA PHE A 84 2.95 -10.74 1.82
C PHE A 84 3.81 -11.41 2.88
N ALA A 85 5.13 -11.21 2.83
CA ALA A 85 6.09 -11.96 3.65
C ALA A 85 6.21 -11.49 5.11
N TRP A 86 5.57 -10.38 5.48
CA TRP A 86 5.69 -9.77 6.82
C TRP A 86 4.35 -9.71 7.56
N ARG A 87 4.41 -9.31 8.83
CA ARG A 87 3.23 -9.11 9.67
C ARG A 87 2.50 -7.84 9.24
N ILE A 88 1.18 -7.78 9.50
CA ILE A 88 0.35 -6.59 9.25
C ILE A 88 0.94 -5.34 9.94
N ALA A 89 1.54 -5.48 11.12
CA ALA A 89 2.20 -4.37 11.80
C ALA A 89 3.40 -3.79 11.02
N GLU A 90 4.14 -4.63 10.28
CA GLU A 90 5.23 -4.15 9.42
C GLU A 90 4.70 -3.48 8.15
N TYR A 91 3.61 -4.02 7.58
CA TYR A 91 2.90 -3.36 6.49
C TYR A 91 2.47 -1.95 6.90
N TRP A 92 1.82 -1.81 8.05
CA TRP A 92 1.41 -0.51 8.58
C TRP A 92 2.59 0.45 8.74
N LYS A 93 3.72 -0.02 9.30
CA LYS A 93 4.93 0.81 9.40
C LYS A 93 5.40 1.35 8.04
N TRP A 94 5.36 0.53 7.00
CA TRP A 94 5.78 0.92 5.66
C TRP A 94 4.80 1.87 4.97
N THR A 95 3.49 1.71 5.21
CA THR A 95 2.47 2.46 4.46
C THR A 95 1.90 3.68 5.17
N HIS A 96 1.98 3.77 6.50
CA HIS A 96 1.49 4.95 7.24
C HIS A 96 2.42 6.16 7.11
N ARG A 97 3.71 5.93 6.85
CA ARG A 97 4.73 6.96 6.62
C ARG A 97 5.79 6.44 5.65
N PRO A 98 5.52 6.50 4.33
CA PRO A 98 6.43 6.00 3.31
C PRO A 98 7.75 6.80 3.32
N THR A 99 8.85 6.09 3.10
CA THR A 99 10.18 6.73 3.03
C THR A 99 10.35 7.38 1.67
N LEU A 100 10.30 8.71 1.60
CA LEU A 100 10.33 9.45 0.32
C LEU A 100 11.57 9.14 -0.55
N GLY A 101 12.70 8.80 0.07
CA GLY A 101 13.94 8.44 -0.65
C GLY A 101 13.87 7.10 -1.43
N ASP A 102 12.83 6.31 -1.19
CA ASP A 102 12.57 5.05 -1.89
C ASP A 102 11.79 5.25 -3.19
N TYR A 103 11.34 6.48 -3.47
CA TYR A 103 10.49 6.82 -4.61
C TYR A 103 11.13 7.88 -5.53
N THR A 104 10.77 7.82 -6.81
CA THR A 104 10.98 8.88 -7.80
C THR A 104 9.66 9.57 -8.06
N PHE A 105 9.65 10.90 -8.03
CA PHE A 105 8.47 11.71 -8.26
C PHE A 105 8.49 12.24 -9.69
N ASP A 106 7.38 12.08 -10.40
CA ASP A 106 7.22 12.74 -11.68
C ASP A 106 7.11 14.24 -11.45
N THR A 107 7.99 15.01 -12.11
CA THR A 107 7.77 16.45 -12.19
C THR A 107 6.51 16.68 -13.03
N PRO A 108 5.54 17.49 -12.57
CA PRO A 108 4.36 17.77 -13.39
C PRO A 108 4.84 18.30 -14.74
N ARG A 109 4.52 17.56 -15.80
CA ARG A 109 4.79 17.99 -17.17
C ARG A 109 4.11 19.34 -17.33
N ALA A 110 4.90 20.40 -17.50
CA ALA A 110 4.38 21.73 -17.74
C ALA A 110 3.35 21.61 -18.86
N GLN A 111 2.09 21.91 -18.55
CA GLN A 111 1.02 21.99 -19.51
C GLN A 111 1.45 23.11 -20.47
N GLU A 112 1.91 22.74 -21.66
CA GLU A 112 2.20 23.71 -22.72
C GLU A 112 0.88 24.37 -23.09
N ASP A 113 0.68 25.58 -22.58
CA ASP A 113 -0.40 26.47 -22.96
C ASP A 113 -0.30 26.73 -24.48
N SER A 114 -1.32 26.29 -25.22
CA SER A 114 -1.49 26.58 -26.65
C SER A 114 -2.89 27.08 -26.94
#